data_AF-A0A1G9I9N5-F1
#
_entry.id   AF-A0A1G9I9N5-F1
#
_cell.length_a   1.000
_cell.length_b   1.000
_cell.length_c   1.000
_cell.angle_alpha   90.00
_cell.angle_beta   90.00
_cell.angle_gamma   90.00
#
_symmetry.space_group_name_H-M   'P 1'
#
loop_
_entity.id
_entity.type
_entity.pdbx_description
1 polymer ?
#
loop_
_entity_poly.entity_id
_entity_poly.type
_entity_poly.pdbx_seq_one_letter_code
_entity_poly.pdbx_strand_id
1 'polypeptide(L)'
;MRTQQSESGNEQQFKAENDGEIVPIPFYKKRAFIYLSIACAALLVTGIAAMFHKNYPNVSFKNLAAEFVTHDIPPGGNRATLMLADGKSIILNEAADGELIKEAGTVVRKTGNGQLVYEAVAGDNDCTGYTYNTISTPKGGTYQITLPDGTKVWLNAASSLKFPTSFVSLSERRIELSGEAYFEVTKDARHPFKVITVKEEEVRVLGTHFNISSYVDDPFMKTTLFKGIVKVSKATLKPGQQFIINQGLVNIVKVDPEEVLAWKNGLFIFENEPLEHIMKKISRWYDVDVVYEGVDKNKLFSGKASRFENASMALKQLELNGGIHFKIEVGKIIVMR
;
A
#
# COMPACT_ATOMS: atom_id res chain seq x y z
N MET A 1 40.17 -71.78 -69.11
CA MET A 1 39.08 -71.93 -70.11
C MET A 1 37.76 -71.93 -69.33
N ARG A 2 36.98 -70.83 -69.40
CA ARG A 2 35.66 -70.73 -70.10
C ARG A 2 34.61 -71.74 -69.55
N THR A 3 33.40 -71.41 -69.08
CA THR A 3 32.56 -70.18 -69.11
C THR A 3 31.39 -70.31 -68.08
N GLN A 4 30.83 -69.15 -67.70
CA GLN A 4 29.54 -68.73 -67.05
C GLN A 4 28.24 -69.55 -67.30
N GLN A 5 27.03 -69.36 -66.71
CA GLN A 5 26.35 -68.47 -65.72
C GLN A 5 24.91 -69.02 -65.41
N SER A 6 24.34 -68.65 -64.24
CA SER A 6 22.96 -68.19 -63.84
C SER A 6 21.66 -68.76 -64.49
N GLU A 7 20.42 -68.73 -63.93
CA GLU A 7 19.77 -68.21 -62.71
C GLU A 7 18.33 -68.78 -62.57
N SER A 8 17.85 -68.84 -61.32
CA SER A 8 16.47 -68.70 -60.76
C SER A 8 15.17 -69.03 -61.52
N GLY A 9 14.30 -69.79 -60.83
CA GLY A 9 12.99 -69.30 -60.35
C GLY A 9 11.71 -69.83 -61.02
N ASN A 10 10.86 -70.56 -60.26
CA ASN A 10 9.41 -70.32 -60.17
C ASN A 10 8.71 -71.28 -59.19
N GLU A 11 8.11 -70.72 -58.14
CA GLU A 11 7.08 -71.35 -57.30
C GLU A 11 5.70 -70.95 -57.84
N GLN A 12 4.76 -71.90 -57.95
CA GLN A 12 3.34 -71.59 -58.07
C GLN A 12 2.53 -72.41 -57.06
N GLN A 13 1.80 -71.68 -56.23
CA GLN A 13 0.94 -72.15 -55.15
C GLN A 13 -0.44 -72.58 -55.64
N PHE A 14 -0.97 -73.59 -54.95
CA PHE A 14 -2.34 -74.12 -55.02
C PHE A 14 -3.41 -73.04 -54.74
N LYS A 15 -4.42 -72.95 -55.61
CA LYS A 15 -5.70 -72.28 -55.32
C LYS A 15 -6.73 -73.34 -54.89
N ALA A 16 -7.32 -73.14 -53.72
CA ALA A 16 -8.56 -73.81 -53.31
C ALA A 16 -9.74 -72.84 -53.53
N GLU A 17 -10.72 -73.36 -54.25
CA GLU A 17 -12.01 -72.77 -54.61
C GLU A 17 -12.93 -72.78 -53.38
N ASN A 18 -13.59 -71.65 -53.10
CA ASN A 18 -14.63 -71.57 -52.08
C ASN A 18 -15.69 -70.57 -52.55
N ASP A 19 -16.77 -71.11 -53.09
CA ASP A 19 -17.95 -70.39 -53.54
C ASP A 19 -18.72 -69.86 -52.32
N GLY A 20 -18.63 -68.54 -52.11
CA GLY A 20 -19.50 -67.79 -51.21
C GLY A 20 -20.17 -66.67 -51.99
N GLU A 21 -21.48 -66.78 -52.19
CA GLU A 21 -22.32 -65.70 -52.74
C GLU A 21 -22.11 -64.40 -51.93
N ILE A 22 -21.58 -63.38 -52.61
CA ILE A 22 -21.37 -62.07 -52.01
C ILE A 22 -22.68 -61.28 -52.14
N VAL A 23 -23.52 -61.31 -51.11
CA VAL A 23 -24.73 -60.47 -51.04
C VAL A 23 -24.30 -59.01 -50.81
N PRO A 24 -24.58 -58.05 -51.72
CA PRO A 24 -24.24 -56.66 -51.51
C PRO A 24 -25.10 -56.06 -50.41
N ILE A 25 -24.49 -55.67 -49.29
CA ILE A 25 -25.16 -54.92 -48.23
C ILE A 25 -25.54 -53.54 -48.81
N PRO A 26 -26.83 -53.16 -48.83
CA PRO A 26 -27.22 -51.93 -49.50
C PRO A 26 -26.69 -50.70 -48.76
N PHE A 27 -26.12 -49.77 -49.53
CA PHE A 27 -25.34 -48.61 -49.09
C PHE A 27 -26.08 -47.66 -48.13
N TYR A 28 -27.42 -47.75 -48.05
CA TYR A 28 -28.24 -46.92 -47.16
C TYR A 28 -28.12 -47.32 -45.67
N LYS A 29 -27.76 -48.56 -45.33
CA LYS A 29 -27.65 -49.01 -43.93
C LYS A 29 -26.42 -48.46 -43.19
N LYS A 30 -25.33 -48.15 -43.91
CA LYS A 30 -24.11 -47.57 -43.29
C LYS A 30 -24.31 -46.12 -42.82
N ARG A 31 -25.04 -45.31 -43.59
CA ARG A 31 -25.32 -43.91 -43.21
C ARG A 31 -26.25 -43.84 -42.00
N ALA A 32 -27.28 -44.68 -41.95
CA ALA A 32 -28.17 -44.76 -40.79
C ALA A 32 -27.43 -45.15 -39.50
N PHE A 33 -26.46 -46.06 -39.59
CA PHE A 33 -25.62 -46.46 -38.44
C PHE A 33 -24.67 -45.33 -37.98
N ILE A 34 -24.16 -44.52 -38.92
CA ILE A 34 -23.34 -43.33 -38.62
C ILE A 34 -24.19 -42.24 -37.96
N TYR A 35 -25.42 -41.98 -38.43
CA TYR A 35 -26.29 -41.01 -37.78
C TYR A 35 -26.74 -41.47 -36.39
N LEU A 36 -26.97 -42.78 -36.20
CA LEU A 36 -27.32 -43.36 -34.91
C LEU A 36 -26.14 -43.29 -33.92
N SER A 37 -24.90 -43.52 -34.38
CA SER A 37 -23.72 -43.40 -33.52
C SER A 37 -23.43 -41.96 -33.11
N ILE A 38 -23.63 -40.99 -34.01
CA ILE A 38 -23.54 -39.55 -33.70
C ILE A 38 -24.60 -39.15 -32.66
N ALA A 39 -25.84 -39.63 -32.79
CA ALA A 39 -26.90 -39.35 -31.83
C ALA A 39 -26.60 -39.91 -30.42
N CYS A 40 -26.08 -41.13 -30.34
CA CYS A 40 -25.66 -41.72 -29.07
C CYS A 40 -24.46 -40.98 -28.43
N ALA A 41 -23.50 -40.54 -29.23
CA ALA A 41 -22.36 -39.76 -28.74
C ALA A 41 -22.81 -38.38 -28.21
N ALA A 42 -23.74 -37.71 -28.91
CA ALA A 42 -24.31 -36.45 -28.44
C ALA A 42 -25.09 -36.62 -27.13
N LEU A 43 -25.87 -37.69 -26.97
CA LEU A 43 -26.56 -38.01 -25.72
C LEU A 43 -25.59 -38.34 -24.57
N LEU A 44 -24.48 -39.01 -24.85
CA LEU A 44 -23.43 -39.27 -23.87
C LEU A 44 -22.74 -37.97 -23.43
N VAL A 45 -22.38 -37.09 -24.35
CA VAL A 45 -21.72 -35.82 -24.04
C VAL A 45 -22.66 -34.89 -23.26
N THR A 46 -23.93 -34.79 -23.66
CA THR A 46 -24.93 -33.99 -22.94
C THR A 46 -25.26 -34.58 -21.57
N GLY A 47 -25.33 -35.91 -21.45
CA GLY A 47 -25.52 -36.60 -20.18
C GLY A 47 -24.36 -36.39 -19.22
N ILE A 48 -23.11 -36.48 -19.69
CA ILE A 48 -21.91 -36.16 -18.92
C ILE A 48 -21.92 -34.68 -18.53
N ALA A 49 -22.15 -33.77 -19.46
CA ALA A 49 -22.22 -32.33 -19.17
C ALA A 49 -23.31 -31.99 -18.13
N ALA A 50 -24.48 -32.63 -18.21
CA ALA A 50 -25.54 -32.45 -17.22
C ALA A 50 -25.17 -33.05 -15.84
N MET A 51 -24.43 -34.15 -15.82
CA MET A 51 -23.92 -34.76 -14.59
C MET A 51 -22.86 -33.88 -13.93
N PHE A 52 -21.95 -33.27 -14.71
CA PHE A 52 -21.01 -32.27 -14.24
C PHE A 52 -21.72 -30.98 -13.78
N HIS A 53 -22.79 -30.55 -14.46
CA HIS A 53 -23.56 -29.39 -14.01
C HIS A 53 -24.33 -29.66 -12.69
N LYS A 54 -24.76 -30.90 -12.42
CA LYS A 54 -25.48 -31.26 -11.18
C LYS A 54 -24.56 -31.62 -10.00
N ASN A 55 -23.40 -32.21 -10.25
CA ASN A 55 -22.49 -32.67 -9.19
C ASN A 55 -21.37 -31.70 -8.83
N TYR A 56 -21.19 -30.63 -9.60
CA TYR A 56 -20.41 -29.49 -9.17
C TYR A 56 -21.41 -28.43 -8.73
N PRO A 57 -21.83 -28.38 -7.44
CA PRO A 57 -22.47 -27.17 -6.96
C PRO A 57 -21.53 -26.03 -7.37
N ASN A 58 -22.06 -25.03 -8.06
CA ASN A 58 -21.33 -23.78 -8.26
C ASN A 58 -20.78 -23.42 -6.88
N VAL A 59 -19.47 -23.58 -6.68
CA VAL A 59 -18.79 -23.01 -5.53
C VAL A 59 -18.87 -21.53 -5.79
N SER A 60 -20.02 -20.98 -5.39
CA SER A 60 -20.31 -19.58 -5.44
C SER A 60 -19.37 -18.96 -4.43
N PHE A 61 -18.19 -18.55 -4.89
CA PHE A 61 -17.28 -17.68 -4.14
C PHE A 61 -17.97 -16.38 -3.71
N LYS A 62 -19.16 -16.10 -4.26
CA LYS A 62 -20.08 -15.05 -3.84
C LYS A 62 -20.52 -15.16 -2.37
N ASN A 63 -20.53 -16.35 -1.77
CA ASN A 63 -21.03 -16.52 -0.40
C ASN A 63 -19.96 -16.42 0.71
N LEU A 64 -18.66 -16.58 0.40
CA LEU A 64 -17.60 -16.22 1.37
C LEU A 64 -17.30 -14.71 1.36
N ALA A 65 -17.48 -14.05 0.21
CA ALA A 65 -17.37 -12.59 0.12
C ALA A 65 -18.57 -11.88 0.77
N ALA A 66 -19.78 -12.46 0.73
CA ALA A 66 -20.99 -11.81 1.22
C ALA A 66 -21.04 -11.59 2.75
N GLU A 67 -20.30 -12.37 3.55
CA GLU A 67 -20.28 -12.19 5.01
C GLU A 67 -19.39 -11.00 5.44
N PHE A 68 -18.41 -10.62 4.63
CA PHE A 68 -17.52 -9.47 4.90
C PHE A 68 -18.09 -8.10 4.44
N VAL A 69 -19.20 -8.08 3.69
CA VAL A 69 -19.57 -6.93 2.86
C VAL A 69 -20.65 -6.02 3.44
N THR A 70 -21.24 -6.32 4.61
CA THR A 70 -22.26 -5.43 5.17
C THR A 70 -21.68 -4.21 5.93
N HIS A 71 -20.41 -4.25 6.34
CA HIS A 71 -19.78 -3.21 7.17
C HIS A 71 -18.28 -3.02 6.88
N ASP A 72 -17.89 -2.91 5.61
CA ASP A 72 -16.48 -2.65 5.28
C ASP A 72 -16.08 -1.18 5.56
N ILE A 73 -14.80 -0.95 5.78
CA ILE A 73 -14.26 0.38 6.14
C ILE A 73 -13.55 0.98 4.93
N PRO A 74 -13.99 2.15 4.43
CA PRO A 74 -13.35 2.80 3.29
C PRO A 74 -11.94 3.28 3.65
N PRO A 75 -11.06 3.46 2.65
CA PRO A 75 -9.71 3.99 2.87
C PRO A 75 -9.74 5.42 3.42
N GLY A 76 -8.64 5.81 4.07
CA GLY A 76 -8.39 7.20 4.43
C GLY A 76 -8.29 8.14 3.21
N GLY A 77 -8.17 9.43 3.47
CA GLY A 77 -8.16 10.46 2.43
C GLY A 77 -7.37 11.70 2.81
N ASN A 78 -7.42 12.72 1.93
CA ASN A 78 -6.71 13.98 2.13
C ASN A 78 -7.49 14.88 3.11
N ARG A 79 -7.15 14.81 4.41
CA ARG A 79 -7.88 15.45 5.51
C ARG A 79 -6.91 16.05 6.52
N ALA A 80 -7.09 17.32 6.85
CA ALA A 80 -6.33 17.99 7.90
C ALA A 80 -7.05 19.24 8.42
N THR A 81 -6.67 19.64 9.63
CA THR A 81 -7.09 20.89 10.25
C THR A 81 -5.86 21.77 10.45
N LEU A 82 -5.96 23.04 10.06
CA LEU A 82 -4.98 24.08 10.35
C LEU A 82 -5.46 24.90 11.55
N MET A 83 -4.70 24.87 12.65
CA MET A 83 -4.89 25.73 13.81
C MET A 83 -3.92 26.90 13.74
N LEU A 84 -4.47 28.10 13.82
CA LEU A 84 -3.76 29.38 13.79
C LEU A 84 -3.31 29.80 15.20
N ALA A 85 -2.44 30.81 15.27
CA ALA A 85 -1.91 31.29 16.55
C ALA A 85 -2.96 31.93 17.49
N ASP A 86 -4.07 32.41 16.94
CA ASP A 86 -5.21 32.93 17.70
C ASP A 86 -6.15 31.82 18.21
N GLY A 87 -5.85 30.55 17.91
CA GLY A 87 -6.67 29.38 18.26
C GLY A 87 -7.78 29.05 17.25
N LYS A 88 -7.99 29.87 16.22
CA LYS A 88 -8.95 29.58 15.16
C LYS A 88 -8.49 28.37 14.35
N SER A 89 -9.44 27.52 13.99
CA SER A 89 -9.19 26.31 13.20
C SER A 89 -9.87 26.37 11.83
N ILE A 90 -9.17 25.89 10.80
CA ILE A 90 -9.66 25.77 9.42
C ILE A 90 -9.62 24.30 9.03
N ILE A 91 -10.78 23.72 8.70
CA ILE A 91 -10.88 22.35 8.18
C ILE A 91 -10.55 22.38 6.69
N LEU A 92 -9.36 21.88 6.32
CA LEU A 92 -8.80 22.09 4.99
C LEU A 92 -9.52 21.30 3.90
N ASN A 93 -10.09 20.14 4.23
CA ASN A 93 -10.88 19.35 3.28
C ASN A 93 -12.25 19.98 2.97
N GLU A 94 -12.74 20.91 3.79
CA GLU A 94 -13.99 21.64 3.56
C GLU A 94 -13.76 23.05 3.00
N ALA A 95 -12.56 23.61 3.20
CA ALA A 95 -12.20 24.93 2.68
C ALA A 95 -12.20 24.97 1.14
N ALA A 96 -12.62 26.10 0.57
CA ALA A 96 -12.49 26.36 -0.86
C ALA A 96 -11.02 26.52 -1.27
N ASP A 97 -10.74 26.26 -2.54
CA ASP A 97 -9.41 26.52 -3.10
C ASP A 97 -9.16 28.03 -3.22
N GLY A 98 -7.91 28.44 -3.09
CA GLY A 98 -7.48 29.84 -3.13
C GLY A 98 -6.85 30.32 -1.82
N GLU A 99 -6.92 31.63 -1.58
CA GLU A 99 -6.39 32.25 -0.36
C GLU A 99 -7.30 31.93 0.83
N LEU A 100 -6.71 31.35 1.88
CA LEU A 100 -7.42 31.02 3.12
C LEU A 100 -7.26 32.11 4.17
N ILE A 101 -6.02 32.60 4.33
CA ILE A 101 -5.66 33.63 5.29
C ILE A 101 -4.37 34.34 4.88
N LYS A 102 -4.24 35.58 5.33
CA LYS A 102 -3.00 36.36 5.29
C LYS A 102 -2.64 36.78 6.71
N GLU A 103 -1.46 36.39 7.18
CA GLU A 103 -0.97 36.70 8.54
C GLU A 103 0.56 36.85 8.54
N ALA A 104 1.07 37.76 9.36
CA ALA A 104 2.52 37.96 9.59
C ALA A 104 3.37 38.02 8.29
N GLY A 105 2.87 38.70 7.24
CA GLY A 105 3.57 38.82 5.96
C GLY A 105 3.53 37.55 5.08
N THR A 106 2.74 36.55 5.46
CA THR A 106 2.58 35.28 4.73
C THR A 106 1.14 35.07 4.29
N VAL A 107 0.96 34.65 3.04
CA VAL A 107 -0.34 34.24 2.49
C VAL A 107 -0.39 32.71 2.54
N VAL A 108 -1.45 32.19 3.11
CA VAL A 108 -1.74 30.76 3.19
C VAL A 108 -2.80 30.43 2.15
N ARG A 109 -2.46 29.53 1.22
CA ARG A 109 -3.34 29.13 0.11
C ARG A 109 -3.62 27.64 0.14
N LYS A 110 -4.84 27.27 -0.21
CA LYS A 110 -5.17 25.90 -0.63
C LYS A 110 -5.10 25.83 -2.15
N THR A 111 -4.28 24.93 -2.67
CA THR A 111 -4.18 24.68 -4.12
C THR A 111 -5.31 23.77 -4.59
N GLY A 112 -5.64 23.84 -5.89
CA GLY A 112 -6.70 22.98 -6.47
C GLY A 112 -6.40 21.48 -6.46
N ASN A 113 -5.17 21.08 -6.12
CA ASN A 113 -4.80 19.68 -5.86
C ASN A 113 -4.81 19.32 -4.36
N GLY A 114 -5.40 20.16 -3.51
CA GLY A 114 -5.61 19.89 -2.09
C GLY A 114 -4.36 20.00 -1.22
N GLN A 115 -3.39 20.83 -1.58
CA GLN A 115 -2.19 21.09 -0.78
C GLN A 115 -2.30 22.45 -0.08
N LEU A 116 -1.65 22.58 1.07
CA LEU A 116 -1.52 23.86 1.77
C LEU A 116 -0.17 24.49 1.40
N VAL A 117 -0.16 25.76 1.00
CA VAL A 117 1.06 26.46 0.61
C VAL A 117 1.16 27.77 1.39
N TYR A 118 2.31 27.96 2.04
CA TYR A 118 2.69 29.21 2.67
C TYR A 118 3.60 30.01 1.72
N GLU A 119 3.17 31.19 1.33
CA GLU A 119 3.89 32.07 0.42
C GLU A 119 4.21 33.40 1.12
N ALA A 120 5.49 33.73 1.23
CA ALA A 120 5.90 35.04 1.72
C ALA A 120 5.42 36.13 0.74
N VAL A 121 4.86 37.21 1.26
CA VAL A 121 4.43 38.36 0.46
C VAL A 121 5.66 39.17 0.06
N ALA A 122 5.97 39.21 -1.24
CA ALA A 122 7.09 39.98 -1.75
C ALA A 122 6.89 41.49 -1.51
N GLY A 123 7.89 42.14 -0.91
CA GLY A 123 7.92 43.60 -0.67
C GLY A 123 7.69 44.03 0.78
N ASP A 124 7.35 43.11 1.68
CA ASP A 124 7.20 43.39 3.11
C ASP A 124 8.49 43.05 3.87
N ASN A 125 9.53 43.85 3.64
CA ASN A 125 10.85 43.69 4.27
C ASN A 125 10.86 44.02 5.78
N ASP A 126 9.73 44.46 6.34
CA ASP A 126 9.55 44.86 7.74
C ASP A 126 8.82 43.80 8.58
N CYS A 127 8.36 42.70 7.97
CA CYS A 127 7.74 41.59 8.68
C CYS A 127 8.79 40.73 9.41
N THR A 128 9.29 41.24 10.53
CA THR A 128 10.19 40.54 11.46
C THR A 128 9.44 39.59 12.41
N GLY A 129 8.13 39.77 12.52
CA GLY A 129 7.25 38.93 13.35
C GLY A 129 6.93 37.59 12.71
N TYR A 130 6.81 36.56 13.54
CA TYR A 130 6.27 35.26 13.15
C TYR A 130 5.32 34.79 14.25
N THR A 131 4.34 33.99 13.85
CA THR A 131 3.41 33.29 14.74
C THR A 131 3.58 31.80 14.53
N TYR A 132 3.01 30.97 15.41
CA TYR A 132 3.05 29.51 15.25
C TYR A 132 1.69 28.98 14.81
N ASN A 133 1.71 28.18 13.75
CA ASN A 133 0.55 27.42 13.33
C ASN A 133 0.81 25.93 13.52
N THR A 134 -0.26 25.17 13.66
CA THR A 134 -0.22 23.72 13.74
C THR A 134 -1.14 23.13 12.70
N ILE A 135 -0.60 22.31 11.81
CA ILE A 135 -1.42 21.46 10.92
C ILE A 135 -1.49 20.05 11.52
N SER A 136 -2.68 19.47 11.55
CA SER A 136 -2.91 18.13 12.11
C SER A 136 -3.75 17.28 11.15
N THR A 137 -3.32 16.05 10.93
CA THR A 137 -4.07 15.00 10.23
C THR A 137 -4.77 14.10 11.26
N PRO A 138 -6.08 13.85 11.13
CA PRO A 138 -6.75 12.87 11.97
C PRO A 138 -6.30 11.44 11.60
N LYS A 139 -6.80 10.44 12.35
CA LYS A 139 -6.82 9.08 11.83
C LYS A 139 -7.55 9.07 10.47
N GLY A 140 -7.01 8.30 9.54
CA GLY A 140 -7.38 8.24 8.13
C GLY A 140 -7.24 9.54 7.35
N GLY A 141 -6.48 10.51 7.85
CA GLY A 141 -6.11 11.72 7.13
C GLY A 141 -4.65 11.67 6.68
N THR A 142 -4.35 12.01 5.44
CA THR A 142 -3.00 12.46 5.06
C THR A 142 -3.10 13.89 4.57
N TYR A 143 -1.98 14.61 4.54
CA TYR A 143 -1.97 15.95 3.96
C TYR A 143 -0.58 16.37 3.51
N GLN A 144 -0.50 17.23 2.49
CA GLN A 144 0.74 17.82 2.04
C GLN A 144 0.74 19.33 2.27
N ILE A 145 1.84 19.82 2.82
CA ILE A 145 2.09 21.24 3.09
C ILE A 145 3.42 21.68 2.48
N THR A 146 3.46 22.90 1.94
CA THR A 146 4.68 23.63 1.60
C THR A 146 4.87 24.74 2.63
N LEU A 147 5.97 24.68 3.37
CA LEU A 147 6.35 25.62 4.42
C LEU A 147 6.85 26.95 3.83
N PRO A 148 6.95 28.03 4.64
CA PRO A 148 7.38 29.35 4.17
C PRO A 148 8.77 29.39 3.50
N ASP A 149 9.66 28.44 3.81
CA ASP A 149 10.98 28.30 3.18
C ASP A 149 10.96 27.43 1.91
N GLY A 150 9.78 27.04 1.43
CA GLY A 150 9.58 26.13 0.29
C GLY A 150 9.78 24.65 0.61
N THR A 151 10.09 24.29 1.86
CA THR A 151 10.21 22.89 2.27
C THR A 151 8.85 22.19 2.13
N LYS A 152 8.84 21.02 1.47
CA LYS A 152 7.61 20.23 1.34
C LYS A 152 7.56 19.16 2.40
N VAL A 153 6.40 19.01 3.02
CA VAL A 153 6.14 18.02 4.06
C VAL A 153 4.86 17.26 3.74
N TRP A 154 4.93 15.93 3.82
CA TRP A 154 3.78 15.06 3.77
C TRP A 154 3.55 14.54 5.18
N LEU A 155 2.34 14.66 5.70
CA LEU A 155 1.91 14.14 6.99
C LEU A 155 1.11 12.86 6.78
N ASN A 156 1.48 11.81 7.51
CA ASN A 156 0.72 10.58 7.54
C ASN A 156 -0.49 10.71 8.49
N ALA A 157 -1.30 9.67 8.62
CA ALA A 157 -2.43 9.65 9.55
C ALA A 157 -2.01 9.85 11.01
N ALA A 158 -2.89 10.49 11.79
CA ALA A 158 -2.67 10.79 13.20
C ALA A 158 -1.35 11.52 13.47
N SER A 159 -1.06 12.56 12.68
CA SER A 159 0.18 13.33 12.78
C SER A 159 -0.12 14.82 12.96
N SER A 160 0.82 15.55 13.55
CA SER A 160 0.74 17.01 13.70
C SER A 160 2.11 17.65 13.53
N LEU A 161 2.10 18.83 12.93
CA LEU A 161 3.28 19.62 12.66
C LEU A 161 3.03 21.05 13.08
N LYS A 162 3.83 21.56 14.02
CA LYS A 162 3.82 22.95 14.45
C LYS A 162 5.05 23.67 13.92
N PHE A 163 4.84 24.83 13.32
CA PHE A 163 5.87 25.56 12.58
C PHE A 163 5.60 27.07 12.60
N PRO A 164 6.63 27.91 12.44
CA PRO A 164 6.44 29.34 12.36
C PRO A 164 5.91 29.75 10.98
N THR A 165 5.11 30.81 10.93
CA THR A 165 4.54 31.39 9.70
C THR A 165 5.59 32.08 8.82
N SER A 166 6.78 32.37 9.37
CA SER A 166 7.94 32.87 8.65
C SER A 166 9.23 32.36 9.30
N PHE A 167 10.26 32.12 8.48
CA PHE A 167 11.62 31.78 8.94
C PHE A 167 12.63 32.93 8.76
N VAL A 168 12.23 34.06 8.18
CA VAL A 168 13.14 35.10 7.68
C VAL A 168 13.98 35.72 8.80
N SER A 169 13.39 35.97 9.97
CA SER A 169 14.07 36.56 11.13
C SER A 169 14.73 35.52 12.05
N LEU A 170 14.62 34.23 11.73
CA LEU A 170 15.10 33.15 12.58
C LEU A 170 16.49 32.68 12.16
N SER A 171 17.37 32.48 13.14
CA SER A 171 18.70 31.86 12.92
C SER A 171 18.60 30.38 12.54
N GLU A 172 17.47 29.74 12.82
CA GLU A 172 17.20 28.34 12.49
C GLU A 172 15.73 28.10 12.15
N ARG A 173 15.49 27.11 11.28
CA ARG A 173 14.16 26.67 10.86
C ARG A 173 13.68 25.54 11.76
N ARG A 174 13.14 25.89 12.93
CA ARG A 174 12.68 24.94 13.96
C ARG A 174 11.20 24.60 13.79
N ILE A 175 10.86 23.32 13.78
CA ILE A 175 9.50 22.78 13.76
C ILE A 175 9.33 21.69 14.82
N GLU A 176 8.08 21.43 15.23
CA GLU A 176 7.73 20.39 16.20
C GLU A 176 6.82 19.35 15.51
N LEU A 177 7.16 18.06 15.63
CA LEU A 177 6.48 16.94 14.97
C LEU A 177 6.00 15.91 15.99
N SER A 178 4.72 15.52 15.89
CA SER A 178 4.18 14.31 16.50
C SER A 178 3.56 13.45 15.40
N GLY A 179 3.84 12.14 15.41
CA GLY A 179 3.41 11.21 14.36
C GLY A 179 4.45 11.00 13.28
N GLU A 180 4.04 10.84 12.03
CA GLU A 180 4.92 10.53 10.91
C GLU A 180 4.85 11.56 9.78
N ALA A 181 6.03 11.95 9.31
CA ALA A 181 6.16 12.90 8.21
C ALA A 181 7.36 12.59 7.32
N TYR A 182 7.16 12.80 6.01
CA TYR A 182 8.21 12.81 5.01
C TYR A 182 8.54 14.25 4.62
N PHE A 183 9.83 14.56 4.53
CA PHE A 183 10.34 15.90 4.30
C PHE A 183 11.21 15.96 3.05
N GLU A 184 10.96 16.95 2.21
CA GLU A 184 11.87 17.44 1.16
C GLU A 184 12.30 18.86 1.54
N VAL A 185 13.42 18.96 2.26
CA VAL A 185 13.87 20.24 2.83
C VAL A 185 14.63 21.08 1.81
N THR A 186 14.21 22.35 1.67
CA THR A 186 14.92 23.35 0.86
C THR A 186 16.32 23.55 1.41
N LYS A 187 17.31 23.55 0.50
CA LYS A 187 18.72 23.71 0.88
C LYS A 187 18.99 25.11 1.39
N ASP A 188 19.37 25.23 2.66
CA ASP A 188 19.88 26.46 3.26
C ASP A 188 20.90 26.10 4.34
N ALA A 189 22.18 26.39 4.04
CA ALA A 189 23.28 26.11 4.94
C ALA A 189 23.44 27.16 6.05
N ARG A 190 22.88 28.37 5.85
CA ARG A 190 22.97 29.47 6.82
C ARG A 190 21.92 29.34 7.90
N HIS A 191 20.75 28.79 7.57
CA HIS A 191 19.66 28.55 8.51
C HIS A 191 19.34 27.05 8.57
N PRO A 192 19.94 26.29 9.52
CA PRO A 192 19.69 24.86 9.67
C PRO A 192 18.22 24.55 9.91
N PHE A 193 17.74 23.44 9.35
CA PHE A 193 16.39 22.96 9.59
C PHE A 193 16.41 21.92 10.73
N LYS A 194 15.54 22.10 11.71
CA LYS A 194 15.47 21.31 12.93
C LYS A 194 14.06 20.81 13.16
N VAL A 195 13.92 19.49 13.32
CA VAL A 195 12.68 18.84 13.72
C VAL A 195 12.82 18.36 15.16
N ILE A 196 11.96 18.87 16.03
CA ILE A 196 11.84 18.41 17.41
C ILE A 196 10.68 17.45 17.47
N THR A 197 10.94 16.20 17.81
CA THR A 197 9.88 15.20 17.85
C THR A 197 9.16 15.18 19.20
N VAL A 198 7.97 14.57 19.25
CA VAL A 198 7.18 14.39 20.48
C VAL A 198 7.90 13.58 21.57
N LYS A 199 8.94 12.84 21.20
CA LYS A 199 9.84 12.11 22.12
C LYS A 199 11.13 12.89 22.43
N GLU A 200 11.11 14.20 22.21
CA GLU A 200 12.18 15.16 22.52
C GLU A 200 13.51 14.96 21.77
N GLU A 201 13.53 14.11 20.73
CA GLU A 201 14.68 13.98 19.84
C GLU A 201 14.77 15.15 18.85
N GLU A 202 15.98 15.71 18.67
CA GLU A 202 16.30 16.71 17.67
C GLU A 202 16.91 16.06 16.41
N VAL A 203 16.29 16.33 15.25
CA VAL A 203 16.80 15.96 13.93
C VAL A 203 17.20 17.22 13.18
N ARG A 204 18.48 17.35 12.83
CA ARG A 204 19.06 18.53 12.16
C ARG A 204 19.53 18.21 10.75
N VAL A 205 19.13 19.04 9.79
CA VAL A 205 19.46 18.91 8.36
C VAL A 205 19.73 20.28 7.71
N LEU A 206 20.34 20.28 6.52
CA LEU A 206 20.63 21.50 5.74
C LEU A 206 19.99 21.52 4.34
N GLY A 207 19.36 20.42 3.90
CA GLY A 207 18.80 20.25 2.56
C GLY A 207 18.81 18.77 2.17
N THR A 208 17.75 18.08 2.57
CA THR A 208 17.75 16.62 2.74
C THR A 208 16.37 16.04 2.42
N HIS A 209 16.31 14.78 2.00
CA HIS A 209 15.05 14.03 1.89
C HIS A 209 15.08 12.93 2.93
N PHE A 210 14.12 12.92 3.85
CA PHE A 210 14.09 12.00 4.99
C PHE A 210 12.66 11.78 5.49
N ASN A 211 12.44 10.70 6.24
CA ASN A 211 11.19 10.40 6.93
C ASN A 211 11.45 10.34 8.44
N ILE A 212 10.54 10.88 9.24
CA ILE A 212 10.50 10.68 10.69
C ILE A 212 9.18 10.01 11.05
N SER A 213 9.23 8.94 11.85
CA SER A 213 8.08 8.33 12.50
C SER A 213 8.31 8.38 14.01
N SER A 214 7.52 9.21 14.71
CA SER A 214 7.61 9.47 16.16
C SER A 214 6.21 9.65 16.72
N TYR A 215 5.44 8.55 16.77
CA TYR A 215 4.13 8.52 17.40
C TYR A 215 4.26 8.39 18.93
N VAL A 216 3.33 9.00 19.66
CA VAL A 216 3.29 8.94 21.13
C VAL A 216 3.12 7.50 21.64
N ASP A 217 2.24 6.74 20.98
CA ASP A 217 1.85 5.38 21.31
C ASP A 217 2.77 4.30 20.73
N ASP A 218 3.81 4.68 19.98
CA ASP A 218 4.84 3.75 19.50
C ASP A 218 6.04 3.74 20.44
N PRO A 219 6.59 2.57 20.80
CA PRO A 219 7.77 2.52 21.67
C PRO A 219 9.04 3.03 20.98
N PHE A 220 9.08 2.97 19.64
CA PHE A 220 10.22 3.37 18.82
C PHE A 220 10.00 4.73 18.16
N MET A 221 11.07 5.53 18.02
CA MET A 221 11.16 6.60 17.02
C MET A 221 12.13 6.20 15.93
N LYS A 222 11.78 6.50 14.68
CA LYS A 222 12.57 6.16 13.49
C LYS A 222 12.84 7.39 12.67
N THR A 223 14.09 7.58 12.22
CA THR A 223 14.48 8.57 11.21
C THR A 223 15.21 7.89 10.06
N THR A 224 14.70 8.01 8.85
CA THR A 224 15.29 7.39 7.65
C THR A 224 15.77 8.45 6.68
N LEU A 225 16.99 8.32 6.18
CA LEU A 225 17.58 9.25 5.22
C LEU A 225 17.57 8.68 3.80
N PHE A 226 17.07 9.46 2.83
CA PHE A 226 17.08 9.10 1.41
C PHE A 226 18.08 9.90 0.58
N LYS A 227 18.25 11.20 0.87
CA LYS A 227 19.18 12.08 0.17
C LYS A 227 19.74 13.15 1.08
N GLY A 228 21.02 13.46 0.96
CA GLY A 228 21.70 14.48 1.76
C GLY A 228 22.32 13.90 3.03
N ILE A 229 22.28 14.67 4.11
CA ILE A 229 22.85 14.30 5.42
C ILE A 229 21.84 14.65 6.51
N VAL A 230 21.69 13.75 7.48
CA VAL A 230 20.89 13.97 8.70
C VAL A 230 21.79 13.79 9.90
N LYS A 231 21.71 14.73 10.85
CA LYS A 231 22.22 14.54 12.19
C LYS A 231 21.04 14.33 13.13
N VAL A 232 21.08 13.25 13.91
CA VAL A 232 20.06 12.91 14.90
C VAL A 232 20.78 12.46 16.16
N SER A 233 20.49 13.10 17.29
CA SER A 233 21.27 12.92 18.52
C SER A 233 22.78 13.07 18.23
N LYS A 234 23.61 12.07 18.57
CA LYS A 234 25.05 12.01 18.28
C LYS A 234 25.39 11.33 16.95
N ALA A 235 24.40 10.81 16.22
CA ALA A 235 24.60 10.05 14.99
C ALA A 235 24.51 10.94 13.75
N THR A 236 25.28 10.57 12.71
CA THR A 236 25.14 11.13 11.36
C THR A 236 24.74 10.01 10.42
N LEU A 237 23.59 10.14 9.78
CA LEU A 237 23.08 9.15 8.83
C LEU A 237 23.62 9.40 7.42
N LYS A 238 23.77 8.31 6.68
CA LYS A 238 23.99 8.27 5.23
C LYS A 238 22.70 7.83 4.52
N PRO A 239 22.54 8.16 3.23
CA PRO A 239 21.42 7.63 2.43
C PRO A 239 21.24 6.12 2.56
N GLY A 240 19.99 5.68 2.73
CA GLY A 240 19.61 4.28 2.96
C GLY A 240 19.72 3.82 4.41
N GLN A 241 20.13 4.68 5.35
CA GLN A 241 20.18 4.35 6.77
C GLN A 241 18.94 4.83 7.53
N GLN A 242 18.52 4.03 8.51
CA GLN A 242 17.49 4.35 9.47
C GLN A 242 18.08 4.34 10.89
N PHE A 243 17.92 5.45 11.58
CA PHE A 243 18.10 5.57 13.02
C PHE A 243 16.83 5.09 13.71
N ILE A 244 16.96 4.21 14.70
CA ILE A 244 15.86 3.70 15.53
C ILE A 244 16.26 3.92 16.98
N ILE A 245 15.39 4.56 17.76
CA ILE A 245 15.57 4.72 19.21
C ILE A 245 14.38 4.15 19.97
N ASN A 246 14.65 3.38 21.02
CA ASN A 246 13.67 2.85 21.95
C ASN A 246 14.18 3.01 23.38
N GLN A 247 13.51 3.82 24.20
CA GLN A 247 13.90 4.02 25.61
C GLN A 247 15.41 4.30 25.80
N GLY A 248 15.99 5.12 24.91
CA GLY A 248 17.42 5.48 24.93
C GLY A 248 18.36 4.48 24.24
N LEU A 249 17.91 3.27 23.90
CA LEU A 249 18.68 2.33 23.09
C LEU A 249 18.61 2.72 21.62
N VAL A 250 19.78 2.96 21.03
CA VAL A 250 19.94 3.41 19.64
C VAL A 250 20.44 2.26 18.77
N ASN A 251 19.80 2.08 17.62
CA ASN A 251 20.26 1.21 16.55
C ASN A 251 20.26 1.95 15.21
N ILE A 252 21.24 1.67 14.35
CA ILE A 252 21.30 2.22 13.00
C ILE A 252 21.39 1.05 12.02
N VAL A 253 20.39 0.92 11.17
CA VAL A 253 20.26 -0.18 10.21
C VAL A 253 20.16 0.35 8.78
N LYS A 254 20.47 -0.50 7.81
CA LYS A 254 20.08 -0.24 6.42
C LYS A 254 18.64 -0.69 6.23
N VAL A 255 17.87 0.07 5.46
CA VAL A 255 16.47 -0.23 5.16
C VAL A 255 16.20 -0.06 3.68
N ASP A 256 15.17 -0.74 3.18
CA ASP A 256 14.64 -0.48 1.85
C ASP A 256 13.84 0.84 1.87
N PRO A 257 14.19 1.84 1.04
CA PRO A 257 13.40 3.04 0.89
C PRO A 257 11.94 2.80 0.49
N GLU A 258 11.64 1.74 -0.26
CA GLU A 258 10.28 1.42 -0.70
C GLU A 258 9.37 1.13 0.51
N GLU A 259 9.86 0.38 1.50
CA GLU A 259 9.12 0.07 2.73
C GLU A 259 8.77 1.35 3.51
N VAL A 260 9.76 2.21 3.72
CA VAL A 260 9.58 3.43 4.51
C VAL A 260 8.68 4.45 3.81
N LEU A 261 8.74 4.53 2.48
CA LEU A 261 7.93 5.46 1.69
C LEU A 261 6.60 4.85 1.22
N ALA A 262 6.33 3.59 1.53
CA ALA A 262 5.13 2.87 1.12
C ALA A 262 3.87 3.68 1.43
N TRP A 263 3.79 4.23 2.64
CA TRP A 263 2.62 5.00 3.09
C TRP A 263 2.38 6.21 2.18
N LYS A 264 3.43 6.96 1.82
CA LYS A 264 3.35 8.13 0.93
C LYS A 264 3.00 7.72 -0.51
N ASN A 265 3.38 6.51 -0.90
CA ASN A 265 3.13 5.94 -2.23
C ASN A 265 1.83 5.11 -2.30
N GLY A 266 0.95 5.21 -1.29
CA GLY A 266 -0.36 4.57 -1.32
C GLY A 266 -0.35 3.06 -1.02
N LEU A 267 0.68 2.59 -0.31
CA LEU A 267 0.90 1.17 -0.02
C LEU A 267 1.09 0.94 1.47
N PHE A 268 0.63 -0.22 1.93
CA PHE A 268 1.17 -0.88 3.10
C PHE A 268 2.26 -1.83 2.62
N ILE A 269 3.46 -1.71 3.17
CA ILE A 269 4.52 -2.70 3.05
C ILE A 269 5.00 -3.01 4.47
N PHE A 270 5.12 -4.30 4.75
CA PHE A 270 5.63 -4.81 6.02
C PHE A 270 6.56 -5.98 5.70
N GLU A 271 7.73 -5.99 6.32
CA GLU A 271 8.74 -7.04 6.17
C GLU A 271 9.19 -7.51 7.54
N ASN A 272 8.88 -8.76 7.89
CA ASN A 272 9.16 -9.33 9.20
C ASN A 272 8.70 -8.42 10.35
N GLU A 273 7.53 -7.82 10.21
CA GLU A 273 7.01 -6.84 11.17
C GLU A 273 6.01 -7.51 12.13
N PRO A 274 6.07 -7.21 13.45
CA PRO A 274 5.08 -7.70 14.41
C PRO A 274 3.66 -7.29 14.05
N LEU A 275 2.72 -8.22 14.20
CA LEU A 275 1.28 -8.00 13.95
C LEU A 275 0.76 -6.74 14.62
N GLU A 276 1.16 -6.46 15.86
CA GLU A 276 0.72 -5.25 16.57
C GLU A 276 1.11 -3.96 15.85
N HIS A 277 2.31 -3.88 15.29
CA HIS A 277 2.76 -2.69 14.56
C HIS A 277 2.02 -2.53 13.24
N ILE A 278 1.80 -3.63 12.52
CA ILE A 278 1.01 -3.65 11.28
C ILE A 278 -0.41 -3.15 11.57
N MET A 279 -1.04 -3.69 12.60
CA MET A 279 -2.40 -3.32 12.97
C MET A 279 -2.52 -1.89 13.47
N LYS A 280 -1.47 -1.30 14.09
CA LYS A 280 -1.43 0.14 14.38
C LYS A 280 -1.42 0.99 13.10
N LYS A 281 -0.62 0.61 12.09
CA LYS A 281 -0.61 1.31 10.79
C LYS A 281 -2.00 1.25 10.12
N ILE A 282 -2.64 0.08 10.15
CA ILE A 282 -4.00 -0.14 9.62
C ILE A 282 -5.02 0.69 10.41
N SER A 283 -5.01 0.60 11.74
CA SER A 283 -5.87 1.37 12.65
C SER A 283 -5.80 2.88 12.40
N ARG A 284 -4.58 3.42 12.27
CA ARG A 284 -4.36 4.83 11.98
C ARG A 284 -4.91 5.22 10.62
N TRP A 285 -4.78 4.37 9.58
CA TRP A 285 -5.23 4.71 8.23
C TRP A 285 -6.74 4.55 8.02
N TYR A 286 -7.35 3.53 8.60
CA TYR A 286 -8.78 3.24 8.43
C TYR A 286 -9.65 3.88 9.52
N ASP A 287 -9.03 4.55 10.50
CA ASP A 287 -9.73 5.17 11.64
C ASP A 287 -10.60 4.18 12.41
N VAL A 288 -9.95 3.11 12.89
CA VAL A 288 -10.61 2.03 13.62
C VAL A 288 -9.81 1.57 14.82
N ASP A 289 -10.50 1.03 15.82
CA ASP A 289 -9.88 0.38 16.96
C ASP A 289 -9.54 -1.08 16.64
N VAL A 290 -8.52 -1.62 17.31
CA VAL A 290 -8.09 -3.01 17.10
C VAL A 290 -8.20 -3.78 18.41
N VAL A 291 -8.93 -4.90 18.37
CA VAL A 291 -9.10 -5.84 19.48
C VAL A 291 -8.42 -7.15 19.12
N TYR A 292 -7.73 -7.77 20.07
CA TYR A 292 -7.00 -9.03 19.86
C TYR A 292 -7.62 -10.14 20.71
N GLU A 293 -7.98 -11.26 20.08
CA GLU A 293 -8.62 -12.41 20.73
C GLU A 293 -7.82 -13.69 20.48
N GLY A 294 -7.02 -14.11 21.48
CA GLY A 294 -6.28 -15.38 21.42
C GLY A 294 -5.14 -15.42 20.40
N VAL A 295 -4.63 -14.26 19.97
CA VAL A 295 -3.56 -14.13 18.97
C VAL A 295 -2.24 -13.65 19.57
N ASP A 296 -1.13 -14.11 18.99
CA ASP A 296 0.21 -13.60 19.31
C ASP A 296 0.51 -12.32 18.53
N LYS A 297 0.53 -11.20 19.25
CA LYS A 297 0.82 -9.85 18.73
C LYS A 297 2.24 -9.69 18.17
N ASN A 298 3.17 -10.56 18.59
CA ASN A 298 4.57 -10.51 18.19
C ASN A 298 4.86 -11.39 16.97
N LYS A 299 3.88 -12.18 16.50
CA LYS A 299 4.03 -12.95 15.28
C LYS A 299 4.37 -12.01 14.12
N LEU A 300 5.39 -12.38 13.35
CA LEU A 300 5.92 -11.57 12.27
C LEU A 300 5.18 -11.87 10.97
N PHE A 301 4.90 -10.82 10.20
CA PHE A 301 4.26 -10.92 8.90
C PHE A 301 5.04 -10.12 7.86
N SER A 302 4.95 -10.58 6.62
CA SER A 302 5.52 -9.90 5.45
C SER A 302 4.46 -9.82 4.35
N GLY A 303 4.43 -8.72 3.61
CA GLY A 303 3.43 -8.55 2.57
C GLY A 303 3.24 -7.10 2.14
N LYS A 304 2.36 -6.93 1.15
CA LYS A 304 2.06 -5.64 0.53
C LYS A 304 0.56 -5.56 0.26
N ALA A 305 -0.02 -4.39 0.51
CA ALA A 305 -1.43 -4.10 0.23
C ALA A 305 -1.60 -2.66 -0.24
N SER A 306 -2.64 -2.39 -1.03
CA SER A 306 -3.02 -1.04 -1.41
C SER A 306 -3.66 -0.31 -0.22
N ARG A 307 -3.35 0.99 -0.07
CA ARG A 307 -4.05 1.88 0.88
C ARG A 307 -5.32 2.49 0.29
N PHE A 308 -5.56 2.31 -1.01
CA PHE A 308 -6.72 2.87 -1.71
C PHE A 308 -7.90 1.89 -1.80
N GLU A 309 -7.72 0.68 -1.29
CA GLU A 309 -8.80 -0.30 -1.14
C GLU A 309 -9.40 -0.22 0.26
N ASN A 310 -10.56 -0.84 0.44
CA ASN A 310 -11.16 -0.95 1.76
C ASN A 310 -10.32 -1.85 2.68
N ALA A 311 -10.55 -1.72 3.99
CA ALA A 311 -9.82 -2.47 5.01
C ALA A 311 -9.87 -3.98 4.76
N SER A 312 -11.01 -4.53 4.34
CA SER A 312 -11.16 -5.96 4.05
C SER A 312 -10.10 -6.50 3.08
N MET A 313 -9.77 -5.75 2.02
CA MET A 313 -8.80 -6.15 1.02
C MET A 313 -7.37 -6.17 1.59
N ALA A 314 -7.02 -5.16 2.38
CA ALA A 314 -5.71 -5.10 3.04
C ALA A 314 -5.55 -6.23 4.08
N LEU A 315 -6.59 -6.47 4.89
CA LEU A 315 -6.61 -7.55 5.88
C LEU A 315 -6.54 -8.93 5.23
N LYS A 316 -7.15 -9.10 4.05
CA LYS A 316 -7.06 -10.36 3.31
C LYS A 316 -5.62 -10.76 2.99
N GLN A 317 -4.76 -9.79 2.66
CA GLN A 317 -3.34 -10.06 2.41
C GLN A 317 -2.63 -10.61 3.65
N LEU A 318 -3.02 -10.17 4.85
CA LEU A 318 -2.47 -10.69 6.10
C LEU A 318 -2.99 -12.11 6.42
N GLU A 319 -4.25 -12.42 6.10
CA GLU A 319 -4.80 -13.76 6.28
C GLU A 319 -4.11 -14.82 5.39
N LEU A 320 -3.62 -14.44 4.20
CA LEU A 320 -2.92 -15.36 3.29
C LEU A 320 -1.64 -15.94 3.90
N ASN A 321 -1.02 -15.24 4.86
CA ASN A 321 0.14 -15.72 5.60
C ASN A 321 -0.21 -16.76 6.68
N GLY A 322 -1.50 -17.00 6.92
CA GLY A 322 -2.04 -18.08 7.75
C GLY A 322 -2.01 -17.81 9.26
N GLY A 323 -2.99 -18.39 9.97
CA GLY A 323 -3.06 -18.43 11.44
C GLY A 323 -3.49 -17.14 12.11
N ILE A 324 -4.17 -16.26 11.38
CA ILE A 324 -5.01 -15.17 11.90
C ILE A 324 -6.21 -14.95 10.97
N HIS A 325 -7.31 -14.49 11.55
CA HIS A 325 -8.55 -14.11 10.89
C HIS A 325 -9.01 -12.74 11.38
N PHE A 326 -9.70 -12.00 10.53
CA PHE A 326 -10.23 -10.68 10.89
C PHE A 326 -11.74 -10.66 10.84
N LYS A 327 -12.35 -9.98 11.82
CA LYS A 327 -13.75 -9.59 11.78
C LYS A 327 -13.85 -8.07 11.83
N ILE A 328 -14.55 -7.50 10.87
CA ILE A 328 -14.82 -6.06 10.84
C ILE A 328 -16.18 -5.83 11.49
N GLU A 329 -16.20 -4.94 12.48
CA GLU A 329 -17.42 -4.40 13.07
C GLU A 329 -17.36 -2.86 12.98
N VAL A 330 -18.48 -2.19 13.26
CA VAL A 330 -18.53 -0.72 13.20
C VAL A 330 -17.46 -0.10 14.09
N GLY A 331 -16.52 0.61 13.48
CA GLY A 331 -15.43 1.32 14.17
C GLY A 331 -14.30 0.45 14.72
N LYS A 332 -14.31 -0.88 14.50
CA LYS A 332 -13.29 -1.78 15.07
C LYS A 332 -12.99 -3.00 14.21
N ILE A 333 -11.75 -3.46 14.30
CA ILE A 333 -11.27 -4.72 13.72
C ILE A 333 -10.92 -5.67 14.87
N ILE A 334 -11.49 -6.87 14.85
CA ILE A 334 -11.18 -7.94 15.79
C ILE A 334 -10.22 -8.90 15.09
N VAL A 335 -9.06 -9.14 15.72
CA VAL A 335 -8.00 -10.04 15.24
C VAL A 335 -8.08 -11.34 16.02
N MET A 336 -8.39 -12.43 15.32
CA MET A 336 -8.68 -13.75 15.88
C MET A 336 -7.72 -14.80 15.31
N ARG A 337 -7.67 -15.98 15.92
CA ARG A 337 -6.82 -17.09 15.47
C ARG A 337 -7.42 -17.88 14.32
#